data_AF-A0A7W1QI30-F1
#
_entry.id   AF-A0A7W1QI30-F1
#
_cell.length_a   1.000
_cell.length_b   1.000
_cell.length_c   1.000
_cell.angle_alpha   90.00
_cell.angle_beta   90.00
_cell.angle_gamma   90.00
#
_symmetry.space_group_name_H-M   'P 1'
#
loop_
_entity.id
_entity.type
_entity.pdbx_description
1 polymer ?
#
loop_
_entity_poly.entity_id
_entity_poly.type
_entity_poly.pdbx_seq_one_letter_code
_entity_poly.pdbx_strand_id
1 'polypeptide(L)'
;MSEPSETATRVRPTKKQKELLSFIDEFISANGYSPSFREIMKGLEYSSVATVALHVNNLIKRGHLQKREHSARSLEVVKQSVSETKVIPKQLKTSEEKWIVEKVELFFKEVENAPRLIEKELDQLYVLIGALKVLGLDGAAVGFIARLTEIKKRHNDNEYAT
;
A
#
# COMPACT_ATOMS: atom_id res chain seq x y z
N MET A 1 -10.89 20.49 -26.15
CA MET A 1 -9.47 20.29 -25.78
C MET A 1 -9.31 20.61 -24.31
N SER A 2 -9.08 19.59 -23.48
CA SER A 2 -8.55 19.75 -22.13
C SER A 2 -7.52 18.66 -21.97
N GLU A 3 -6.24 19.06 -22.02
CA GLU A 3 -5.10 18.16 -21.84
C GLU A 3 -5.13 17.54 -20.43
N PRO A 4 -4.86 16.24 -20.28
CA PRO A 4 -4.66 15.65 -18.97
C PRO A 4 -3.28 16.08 -18.45
N SER A 5 -3.30 16.84 -17.35
CA SER A 5 -2.14 17.28 -16.56
C SER A 5 -1.11 16.16 -16.35
N GLU A 6 0.13 16.43 -16.78
CA GLU A 6 1.34 15.65 -16.52
C GLU A 6 1.40 15.15 -15.07
N THR A 7 1.63 13.85 -14.91
CA THR A 7 1.94 13.22 -13.63
C THR A 7 3.30 13.70 -13.14
N ALA A 8 3.32 14.79 -12.36
CA ALA A 8 4.52 15.27 -11.70
C ALA A 8 5.07 14.18 -10.77
N THR A 9 6.26 13.66 -11.08
CA THR A 9 7.00 12.72 -10.24
C THR A 9 7.25 13.33 -8.86
N ARG A 10 6.48 12.92 -7.85
CA ARG A 10 6.52 13.52 -6.50
C ARG A 10 7.75 13.06 -5.74
N VAL A 11 8.75 13.94 -5.65
CA VAL A 11 10.00 13.68 -4.92
C VAL A 11 9.74 13.66 -3.41
N ARG A 12 10.13 12.58 -2.71
CA ARG A 12 9.99 12.40 -1.26
C ARG A 12 10.32 13.68 -0.47
N PRO A 13 9.42 14.15 0.42
CA PRO A 13 9.65 15.41 1.15
C PRO A 13 10.78 15.25 2.17
N THR A 14 11.52 16.33 2.42
CA THR A 14 12.50 16.40 3.51
C THR A 14 11.80 16.44 4.88
N LYS A 15 12.54 16.24 5.98
CA LYS A 15 11.96 16.25 7.34
C LYS A 15 11.13 17.50 7.63
N LYS A 16 11.68 18.68 7.31
CA LYS A 16 11.00 19.99 7.48
C LYS A 16 9.77 20.14 6.58
N GLN A 17 9.80 19.57 5.37
CA GLN A 17 8.64 19.54 4.49
C GLN A 17 7.55 18.60 5.02
N LYS A 18 7.93 17.45 5.59
CA LYS A 18 6.97 16.54 6.25
C LYS A 18 6.31 17.22 7.45
N GLU A 19 7.06 17.93 8.28
CA GLU A 19 6.52 18.73 9.40
C GLU A 19 5.46 19.74 8.92
N LEU A 20 5.74 20.49 7.84
CA LEU A 20 4.75 21.42 7.27
C LEU A 20 3.50 20.71 6.76
N LEU A 21 3.66 19.59 6.03
CA LEU A 21 2.54 18.81 5.50
C LEU A 21 1.66 18.24 6.62
N SER A 22 2.29 17.67 7.66
CA SER A 22 1.61 17.15 8.85
C SER A 22 0.83 18.25 9.58
N PHE A 23 1.44 19.42 9.80
CA PHE A 23 0.77 20.55 10.41
C PHE A 23 -0.48 20.97 9.62
N ILE A 24 -0.38 21.06 8.28
CA ILE A 24 -1.53 21.44 7.45
C ILE A 24 -2.64 20.39 7.55
N ASP A 25 -2.30 19.10 7.51
CA ASP A 25 -3.29 18.02 7.61
C ASP A 25 -3.98 17.97 8.99
N GLU A 26 -3.21 18.11 10.07
CA GLU A 26 -3.72 18.18 11.43
C GLU A 26 -4.61 19.41 11.64
N PHE A 27 -4.20 20.56 11.12
CA PHE A 27 -4.98 21.79 11.21
C PHE A 27 -6.32 21.66 10.48
N ILE A 28 -6.32 21.11 9.26
CA ILE A 28 -7.55 20.85 8.50
C ILE A 28 -8.45 19.86 9.24
N SER A 29 -7.87 18.79 9.79
CA SER A 29 -8.61 17.77 10.53
C SER A 29 -9.25 18.31 11.81
N ALA A 30 -8.58 19.24 12.50
CA ALA A 30 -9.07 19.84 13.73
C ALA A 30 -10.08 20.97 13.51
N ASN A 31 -9.89 21.80 12.47
CA ASN A 31 -10.67 23.03 12.28
C ASN A 31 -11.69 22.96 11.14
N GLY A 32 -11.60 21.94 10.27
CA GLY A 32 -12.47 21.80 9.09
C GLY A 32 -12.15 22.78 7.95
N TYR A 33 -11.06 23.55 8.02
CA TYR A 33 -10.61 24.47 6.97
C TYR A 33 -9.08 24.52 6.89
N SER A 34 -8.54 24.94 5.75
CA SER A 34 -7.08 25.03 5.57
C SER A 34 -6.46 26.23 6.29
N PRO A 35 -5.28 26.08 6.91
CA PRO A 35 -4.62 27.18 7.61
C PRO A 35 -4.15 28.27 6.64
N SER A 36 -4.17 29.51 7.12
CA SER A 36 -3.54 30.66 6.49
C SER A 36 -2.02 30.66 6.69
N PHE A 37 -1.28 31.42 5.87
CA PHE A 37 0.17 31.53 6.04
C PHE A 37 0.59 32.08 7.41
N ARG A 38 -0.25 32.91 8.05
CA ARG A 38 0.01 33.40 9.42
C ARG A 38 -0.19 32.31 10.48
N GLU A 39 -1.18 31.43 10.29
CA GLU A 39 -1.39 30.28 11.18
C GLU A 39 -0.27 29.25 11.04
N ILE A 40 0.17 28.97 9.82
CA ILE A 40 1.33 28.10 9.57
C ILE A 40 2.61 28.71 10.17
N MET A 41 2.81 30.03 10.02
CA MET A 41 3.95 30.72 10.60
C MET A 41 3.99 30.57 12.13
N LYS A 42 2.85 30.78 12.80
CA LYS A 42 2.74 30.64 14.26
C LYS A 42 2.88 29.19 14.71
N GLY A 43 2.29 28.24 14.00
CA GLY A 43 2.26 26.84 14.39
C GLY A 43 3.59 26.10 14.21
N LEU A 44 4.46 26.59 13.31
CA LEU A 44 5.78 25.99 13.04
C LEU A 44 6.95 26.95 13.32
N GLU A 45 6.67 28.06 14.01
CA GLU A 45 7.66 29.05 14.46
C GLU A 45 8.55 29.61 13.33
N TYR A 46 7.97 29.83 12.15
CA TYR A 46 8.70 30.47 11.05
C TYR A 46 8.91 31.95 11.33
N SER A 47 10.08 32.47 10.94
CA SER A 47 10.45 33.87 11.16
C SER A 47 9.63 34.87 10.33
N SER A 48 9.02 34.43 9.22
CA SER A 48 8.21 35.32 8.37
C SER A 48 7.14 34.59 7.55
N VAL A 49 6.09 35.33 7.19
CA VAL A 49 5.04 34.88 6.27
C VAL A 49 5.60 34.61 4.86
N ALA A 50 6.61 35.36 4.44
CA ALA A 50 7.27 35.17 3.14
C ALA A 50 7.99 33.81 3.06
N THR A 51 8.66 33.41 4.15
CA THR A 51 9.30 32.10 4.27
C THR A 51 8.29 30.96 4.15
N VAL A 52 7.14 31.09 4.82
CA VAL A 52 6.04 30.13 4.71
C VAL A 52 5.52 30.04 3.27
N ALA A 53 5.27 31.18 2.62
CA ALA A 53 4.79 31.21 1.25
C ALA A 53 5.77 30.50 0.29
N LEU A 54 7.08 30.72 0.47
CA LEU A 54 8.11 30.02 -0.30
C LEU A 54 8.04 28.49 -0.10
N HIS A 55 7.95 28.02 1.15
CA HIS A 55 7.88 26.59 1.46
C HIS A 55 6.62 25.94 0.89
N VAL A 56 5.47 26.59 1.05
CA VAL A 56 4.19 26.11 0.51
C VAL A 56 4.24 26.03 -1.01
N ASN A 57 4.72 27.07 -1.70
CA ASN A 57 4.85 27.07 -3.16
C ASN A 57 5.80 25.98 -3.66
N ASN A 58 6.91 25.74 -2.95
CA ASN A 58 7.83 24.65 -3.28
C ASN A 58 7.17 23.28 -3.14
N LEU A 59 6.29 23.09 -2.16
CA LEU A 59 5.55 21.84 -2.00
C LEU A 59 4.44 21.67 -3.04
N ILE A 60 3.81 22.76 -3.48
CA ILE A 60 2.89 22.74 -4.62
C ILE A 60 3.62 22.31 -5.89
N LYS A 61 4.76 22.95 -6.21
CA LYS A 61 5.58 22.59 -7.38
C LYS A 61 6.04 21.13 -7.37
N ARG A 62 6.26 20.57 -6.17
CA ARG A 62 6.66 19.16 -5.99
C ARG A 62 5.48 18.18 -5.91
N GLY A 63 4.25 18.67 -6.07
CA GLY A 63 3.02 17.88 -6.06
C GLY A 63 2.55 17.39 -4.68
N HIS A 64 3.12 17.89 -3.58
CA HIS A 64 2.71 17.50 -2.22
C HIS A 64 1.52 18.30 -1.70
N LEU A 65 1.34 19.52 -2.21
CA LEU A 65 0.21 20.38 -1.91
C LEU A 65 -0.52 20.75 -3.20
N GLN A 66 -1.83 20.93 -3.10
CA GLN A 66 -2.62 21.52 -4.17
C GLN A 66 -3.38 22.72 -3.64
N LYS A 67 -3.46 23.78 -4.45
CA LYS A 67 -4.28 24.96 -4.18
C LYS A 67 -5.45 24.95 -5.15
N ARG A 68 -6.69 24.90 -4.66
CA ARG A 68 -7.87 25.10 -5.53
C ARG A 68 -8.04 26.58 -5.82
N GLU A 69 -8.42 26.93 -7.05
CA GLU A 69 -8.72 28.32 -7.41
C GLU A 69 -9.93 28.82 -6.60
N HIS A 70 -9.89 30.09 -6.20
CA HIS A 70 -10.91 30.87 -5.47
C HIS A 70 -10.87 30.99 -3.93
N SER A 71 -9.80 30.61 -3.21
CA SER A 71 -9.62 31.14 -1.84
C SER A 71 -8.19 31.10 -1.32
N ALA A 72 -7.86 32.04 -0.43
CA ALA A 72 -6.68 31.97 0.44
C ALA A 72 -6.70 30.74 1.37
N ARG A 73 -7.88 30.10 1.53
CA ARG A 73 -8.13 28.89 2.34
C ARG A 73 -8.44 27.64 1.50
N SER A 74 -7.70 27.45 0.41
CA SER A 74 -7.87 26.32 -0.49
C SER A 74 -6.67 25.38 -0.54
N LEU A 75 -5.85 25.34 0.53
CA LEU A 75 -4.70 24.44 0.60
C LEU A 75 -5.15 23.03 1.00
N GLU A 76 -4.80 22.06 0.17
CA GLU A 76 -5.07 20.65 0.42
C GLU A 76 -3.78 19.85 0.35
N VAL A 77 -3.56 18.99 1.35
CA VAL A 77 -2.46 18.03 1.34
C VAL A 77 -2.84 16.92 0.39
N VAL A 78 -2.04 16.71 -0.66
CA VAL A 78 -2.33 15.62 -1.59
C VAL A 78 -1.89 14.32 -0.92
N LYS A 79 -2.82 13.70 -0.20
CA LYS A 79 -2.60 12.42 0.48
C LYS A 79 -2.24 11.39 -0.57
N GLN A 80 -0.97 11.00 -0.58
CA GLN A 80 -0.62 9.72 -1.15
C GLN A 80 -1.33 8.69 -0.26
N SER A 81 -2.08 7.78 -0.85
CA SER A 81 -2.53 6.56 -0.22
C SER A 81 -1.33 5.65 0.06
N VAL A 82 -0.30 6.16 0.75
CA VAL A 82 0.60 5.31 1.49
C VAL A 82 -0.13 5.17 2.80
N SER A 83 -0.92 4.11 2.90
CA SER A 83 -1.09 3.48 4.19
C SER A 83 0.33 3.31 4.72
N GLU A 84 0.74 4.14 5.67
CA GLU A 84 1.77 3.74 6.63
C GLU A 84 1.16 2.54 7.34
N THR A 85 1.26 1.37 6.70
CA THR A 85 0.87 0.10 7.27
C THR A 85 1.83 -0.08 8.42
N LYS A 86 1.42 0.37 9.61
CA LYS A 86 1.87 -0.26 10.85
C LYS A 86 1.60 -1.73 10.61
N VAL A 87 2.65 -2.48 10.29
CA VAL A 87 2.58 -3.93 10.13
C VAL A 87 2.37 -4.46 11.53
N ILE A 88 1.12 -4.45 11.99
CA ILE A 88 0.75 -5.16 13.18
C ILE A 88 0.79 -6.63 12.77
N PRO A 89 1.67 -7.45 13.35
CA PRO A 89 1.74 -8.85 12.98
C PRO A 89 0.35 -9.48 13.16
N LYS A 90 -0.14 -10.15 12.09
CA LYS A 90 -1.42 -10.87 12.00
C LYS A 90 -2.72 -10.07 11.78
N GLN A 91 -2.66 -8.77 11.48
CA GLN A 91 -3.87 -8.04 11.03
C GLN A 91 -3.85 -7.85 9.51
N LEU A 92 -4.43 -8.81 8.79
CA LEU A 92 -4.75 -8.66 7.37
C LEU A 92 -6.14 -8.03 7.25
N LYS A 93 -6.31 -7.07 6.32
CA LYS A 93 -7.64 -6.61 5.95
C LYS A 93 -8.31 -7.69 5.10
N THR A 94 -9.63 -7.84 5.17
CA THR A 94 -10.39 -8.84 4.39
C THR A 94 -10.08 -8.81 2.88
N SER A 95 -9.84 -7.62 2.31
CA SER A 95 -9.46 -7.49 0.90
C SER A 95 -8.06 -8.04 0.59
N GLU A 96 -7.11 -7.90 1.53
CA GLU A 96 -5.75 -8.43 1.41
C GLU A 96 -5.75 -9.95 1.59
N GLU A 97 -6.53 -10.48 2.53
CA GLU A 97 -6.75 -11.93 2.71
C GLU A 97 -7.28 -12.57 1.44
N LYS A 98 -8.33 -12.00 0.85
CA LYS A 98 -8.95 -12.51 -0.38
C LYS A 98 -7.94 -12.54 -1.53
N TRP A 99 -7.16 -11.48 -1.70
CA TRP A 99 -6.15 -11.40 -2.74
C TRP A 99 -5.03 -12.43 -2.54
N ILE A 100 -4.56 -12.65 -1.31
CA ILE A 100 -3.54 -13.67 -1.00
C ILE A 100 -4.08 -15.07 -1.34
N VAL A 101 -5.29 -15.39 -0.90
CA VAL A 101 -5.91 -16.70 -1.17
C VAL A 101 -6.09 -16.92 -2.67
N GLU A 102 -6.54 -15.90 -3.42
CA GLU A 102 -6.67 -15.96 -4.87
C GLU A 102 -5.33 -16.19 -5.57
N LYS A 103 -4.24 -15.57 -5.09
CA LYS A 103 -2.89 -15.81 -5.63
C LYS A 103 -2.40 -17.22 -5.37
N VAL A 104 -2.62 -17.75 -4.15
CA VAL A 104 -2.27 -19.14 -3.83
C VAL A 104 -3.09 -20.10 -4.69
N GLU A 105 -4.39 -19.86 -4.87
CA GLU A 105 -5.26 -20.65 -5.75
C GLU A 105 -4.72 -20.74 -7.17
N LEU A 106 -4.29 -19.61 -7.74
CA LEU A 106 -3.71 -19.59 -9.09
C LEU A 106 -2.44 -20.44 -9.17
N PHE A 107 -1.58 -20.38 -8.15
CA PHE A 107 -0.36 -21.18 -8.08
C PHE A 107 -0.66 -22.69 -8.01
N PHE A 108 -1.65 -23.07 -7.19
CA PHE A 108 -2.12 -24.46 -7.14
C PHE A 108 -2.64 -24.93 -8.49
N LYS A 109 -3.48 -24.12 -9.17
CA LYS A 109 -3.99 -24.44 -10.51
C LYS A 109 -2.88 -24.59 -11.54
N GLU A 110 -1.83 -23.78 -11.47
CA GLU A 110 -0.69 -23.88 -12.38
C GLU A 110 0.00 -25.25 -12.23
N VAL A 111 0.28 -25.66 -10.99
CA VAL A 111 0.89 -26.96 -10.69
C VAL A 111 -0.05 -28.13 -11.02
N GLU A 112 -1.36 -28.00 -10.77
CA GLU A 112 -2.36 -29.03 -11.08
C GLU A 112 -2.52 -29.28 -12.59
N ASN A 113 -2.36 -28.23 -13.41
CA ASN A 113 -2.43 -28.30 -14.86
C ASN A 113 -1.07 -28.62 -15.50
N ALA A 114 0.02 -28.63 -14.73
CA ALA A 114 1.32 -28.97 -15.24
C ALA A 114 1.35 -30.46 -15.65
N PRO A 115 1.86 -30.79 -16.86
CA PRO A 115 1.88 -32.16 -17.36
C PRO A 115 2.83 -33.08 -16.58
N ARG A 116 3.82 -32.50 -15.89
CA ARG A 116 4.75 -33.20 -15.02
C ARG A 116 4.97 -32.37 -13.76
N LEU A 117 4.82 -33.01 -12.61
CA LEU A 117 5.06 -32.38 -11.31
C LEU A 117 6.55 -32.45 -10.98
N ILE A 118 7.10 -31.33 -10.52
CA ILE A 118 8.48 -31.22 -10.07
C ILE A 118 8.49 -31.17 -8.53
N GLU A 119 9.38 -31.92 -7.87
CA GLU A 119 9.51 -31.94 -6.40
C GLU A 119 9.61 -30.51 -5.80
N LYS A 120 10.34 -29.62 -6.48
CA LYS A 120 10.46 -28.21 -6.12
C LYS A 120 9.13 -27.46 -6.10
N GLU A 121 8.20 -27.77 -6.99
CA GLU A 121 6.86 -27.15 -7.01
C GLU A 121 6.06 -27.61 -5.79
N LEU A 122 6.17 -28.88 -5.43
CA LEU A 122 5.54 -29.43 -4.24
C LEU A 122 6.04 -28.73 -2.97
N ASP A 123 7.35 -28.52 -2.85
CA ASP A 123 7.95 -27.77 -1.74
C ASP A 123 7.42 -26.33 -1.66
N GLN A 124 7.29 -25.66 -2.81
CA GLN A 124 6.73 -24.32 -2.86
C GLN A 124 5.27 -24.28 -2.36
N LEU A 125 4.46 -25.28 -2.71
CA LEU A 125 3.08 -25.37 -2.22
C LEU A 125 3.04 -25.59 -0.69
N TYR A 126 3.94 -26.39 -0.12
CA TYR A 126 4.08 -26.54 1.33
C TYR A 126 4.43 -25.21 2.01
N VAL A 127 5.37 -24.45 1.44
CA VAL A 127 5.76 -23.14 1.97
C VAL A 127 4.59 -22.15 1.91
N LEU A 128 3.81 -22.13 0.82
CA LEU A 128 2.63 -21.29 0.70
C LEU A 128 1.57 -21.62 1.76
N ILE A 129 1.28 -22.90 1.98
CA ILE A 129 0.36 -23.34 3.04
C ILE A 129 0.89 -22.94 4.42
N GLY A 130 2.20 -23.11 4.67
CA GLY A 130 2.83 -22.68 5.91
C GLY A 130 2.69 -21.18 6.15
N ALA A 131 2.91 -20.37 5.12
CA ALA A 131 2.74 -18.92 5.18
C ALA A 131 1.28 -18.54 5.49
N LEU A 132 0.29 -19.20 4.89
CA LEU A 132 -1.13 -18.96 5.20
C LEU A 132 -1.44 -19.20 6.68
N LYS A 133 -0.91 -20.27 7.29
CA LYS A 133 -1.08 -20.54 8.72
C LYS A 133 -0.43 -19.47 9.60
N VAL A 134 0.78 -19.03 9.26
CA VAL A 134 1.48 -17.96 10.00
C VAL A 134 0.69 -16.65 9.94
N LEU A 135 0.02 -16.40 8.81
CA LEU A 135 -0.85 -15.25 8.60
C LEU A 135 -2.24 -15.37 9.28
N GLY A 136 -2.56 -16.50 9.91
CA GLY A 136 -3.85 -16.74 10.57
C GLY A 136 -4.99 -17.12 9.62
N LEU A 137 -4.67 -17.51 8.38
CA LEU A 137 -5.62 -17.93 7.35
C LEU A 137 -5.88 -19.45 7.42
N ASP A 138 -6.18 -19.96 8.62
CA ASP A 138 -6.24 -21.40 8.89
C ASP A 138 -7.33 -22.11 8.05
N GLY A 139 -8.49 -21.48 7.87
CA GLY A 139 -9.58 -22.05 7.06
C GLY A 139 -9.19 -22.26 5.59
N ALA A 140 -8.49 -21.29 4.99
CA ALA A 140 -7.97 -21.42 3.64
C ALA A 140 -6.87 -22.48 3.58
N ALA A 141 -5.95 -22.49 4.55
CA ALA A 141 -4.85 -23.45 4.61
C ALA A 141 -5.34 -24.91 4.64
N VAL A 142 -6.39 -25.22 5.42
CA VAL A 142 -6.96 -26.58 5.48
C VAL A 142 -7.48 -27.03 4.10
N GLY A 143 -8.14 -26.15 3.36
CA GLY A 143 -8.61 -26.44 2.00
C GLY A 143 -7.46 -26.78 1.04
N PHE A 144 -6.37 -26.01 1.10
CA PHE A 144 -5.19 -26.26 0.26
C PHE A 144 -4.41 -27.52 0.66
N ILE A 145 -4.41 -27.91 1.94
CA ILE A 145 -3.77 -29.17 2.39
C ILE A 145 -4.44 -30.40 1.76
N ALA A 146 -5.78 -30.40 1.67
CA ALA A 146 -6.51 -31.49 1.03
C ALA A 146 -6.10 -31.63 -0.45
N ARG A 147 -6.00 -30.51 -1.18
CA ARG A 147 -5.51 -30.50 -2.55
C ARG A 147 -4.06 -30.92 -2.70
N LEU A 148 -3.18 -30.46 -1.81
CA LEU A 148 -1.77 -30.86 -1.83
C LEU A 148 -1.61 -32.37 -1.70
N THR A 149 -2.45 -33.01 -0.88
CA THR A 149 -2.46 -34.47 -0.72
C THR A 149 -2.79 -35.18 -2.03
N GLU A 150 -3.74 -34.65 -2.80
CA GLU A 150 -4.12 -35.18 -4.11
C GLU A 150 -3.00 -34.99 -5.15
N ILE A 151 -2.36 -33.81 -5.16
CA ILE A 151 -1.21 -33.51 -6.04
C ILE A 151 -0.04 -34.44 -5.73
N LYS A 152 0.26 -34.66 -4.45
CA LYS A 152 1.30 -35.58 -4.00
C LYS A 152 1.01 -37.02 -4.44
N LYS A 153 -0.25 -37.46 -4.33
CA LYS A 153 -0.65 -38.80 -4.79
C LYS A 153 -0.40 -38.97 -6.29
N ARG A 154 -0.78 -37.97 -7.10
CA ARG A 154 -0.50 -37.94 -8.55
C ARG A 154 1.00 -37.96 -8.86
N HIS A 155 1.82 -37.24 -8.08
CA HIS A 155 3.27 -37.28 -8.22
C HIS A 155 3.81 -38.69 -7.99
N ASN A 156 3.41 -39.35 -6.89
CA ASN A 156 3.82 -40.71 -6.60
C ASN A 156 3.35 -41.71 -7.67
N ASP A 157 2.11 -41.61 -8.15
CA ASP A 157 1.59 -42.50 -9.19
C ASP A 157 2.35 -42.34 -10.53
N ASN A 158 2.81 -41.12 -10.86
CA ASN A 158 3.67 -40.87 -12.02
C ASN A 158 5.11 -41.39 -11.84
N GLU A 159 5.62 -41.44 -10.61
CA GLU A 159 6.97 -41.91 -10.32
C GLU A 159 7.12 -43.43 -10.52
N TYR A 160 6.03 -44.20 -10.38
CA TYR A 160 5.99 -45.66 -10.56
C TYR A 160 5.42 -46.13 -11.92
N ALA A 161 5.02 -45.21 -12.80
CA ALA A 161 4.46 -45.53 -14.12
C ALA A 161 5.51 -45.69 -15.24
N THR A 162 6.79 -45.91 -14.90
CA THR A 162 7.89 -46.11 -15.87
C THR A 162 8.46 -47.52 -15.82
#